data_AF-A0A4Q5UHP4-F1
#
_entry.id   AF-A0A4Q5UHP4-F1
#
_cell.length_a   1.000
_cell.length_b   1.000
_cell.length_c   1.000
_cell.angle_alpha   90.00
_cell.angle_beta   90.00
_cell.angle_gamma   90.00
#
_symmetry.space_group_name_H-M   'P 1'
#
loop_
_entity.id
_entity.type
_entity.pdbx_description
1 polymer ?
#
loop_
_entity_poly.entity_id
_entity_poly.type
_entity_poly.pdbx_seq_one_letter_code
_entity_poly.pdbx_strand_id
1 'polypeptide(L)'
;MTLSTGTPNFGVVAPVISPWYLQLYVPGLYTDLQRRAQVANVRINNMQSFDKDAKMQLEEVLQGKVAGVEVTGYATKADDTIEPSTIQQFTTLNEGQLNTNFEIDLPYDIEADGELHQVTIKDEEISSILKNYAVPRLDKDAYLMAEVADWQTLDLLPGEANIIMDETYIGKSLIDPTTTADTLNLSLGRDKRIAVKRTLVKEMSSIKTSGSSSKQVFTYELTVKNNKLTDVNLLLKDQYPLSSIKEVEVKLDDAGDAMVNAETGVLTWKVDLKPGESKKIRFSYTIRYPKDKKIINIK
;
A
#
# COMPACT_ATOMS: atom_id res chain seq x y z
N MET A 1 -2.49 -7.40 -36.15
CA MET A 1 -2.93 -6.20 -35.41
C MET A 1 -3.78 -6.65 -34.24
N THR A 2 -3.26 -6.52 -33.02
CA THR A 2 -3.97 -6.79 -31.77
C THR A 2 -4.28 -5.43 -31.13
N LEU A 3 -5.55 -5.14 -30.86
CA LEU A 3 -5.94 -3.93 -30.14
C LEU A 3 -6.09 -4.26 -28.66
N SER A 4 -5.27 -3.63 -27.81
CA SER A 4 -5.42 -3.64 -26.36
C SER A 4 -6.43 -2.57 -25.94
N THR A 5 -7.44 -2.96 -25.15
CA THR A 5 -8.47 -2.06 -24.59
C THR A 5 -8.37 -1.94 -23.07
N GLY A 6 -7.20 -2.30 -22.50
CA GLY A 6 -6.92 -2.13 -21.09
C GLY A 6 -6.98 -0.65 -20.70
N THR A 7 -7.84 -0.29 -19.75
CA THR A 7 -7.80 1.05 -19.16
C THR A 7 -6.53 1.14 -18.32
N PRO A 8 -5.63 2.13 -18.54
CA PRO A 8 -4.42 2.27 -17.73
C PRO A 8 -4.82 2.47 -16.27
N ASN A 9 -4.31 1.58 -15.43
CA ASN A 9 -4.78 1.43 -14.06
C ASN A 9 -3.76 2.09 -13.11
N PHE A 10 -3.64 3.40 -13.22
CA PHE A 10 -2.56 4.17 -12.59
C PHE A 10 -2.44 3.88 -11.09
N GLY A 11 -1.34 3.23 -10.70
CA GLY A 11 -0.76 3.32 -9.35
C GLY A 11 -1.56 2.68 -8.21
N VAL A 12 -2.48 1.75 -8.49
CA VAL A 12 -3.29 1.18 -7.42
C VAL A 12 -2.58 0.00 -6.74
N VAL A 13 -1.88 0.32 -5.65
CA VAL A 13 -1.34 -0.67 -4.73
C VAL A 13 -2.51 -1.40 -4.05
N ALA A 14 -2.43 -2.73 -4.02
CA ALA A 14 -3.40 -3.55 -3.31
C ALA A 14 -3.49 -3.13 -1.83
N PRO A 15 -4.70 -2.94 -1.26
CA PRO A 15 -4.83 -2.46 0.11
C PRO A 15 -4.34 -3.51 1.12
N VAL A 16 -3.53 -3.05 2.08
CA VAL A 16 -3.11 -3.86 3.22
C VAL A 16 -4.16 -3.74 4.32
N ILE A 17 -4.60 -4.89 4.85
CA ILE A 17 -5.63 -4.92 5.88
C ILE A 17 -5.00 -4.74 7.28
N SER A 18 -5.47 -3.74 8.02
CA SER A 18 -5.04 -3.47 9.40
C SER A 18 -6.10 -3.88 10.42
N PRO A 19 -5.70 -4.33 11.62
CA PRO A 19 -6.63 -4.71 12.67
C PRO A 19 -7.65 -3.61 12.98
N TRP A 20 -8.91 -4.01 13.13
CA TRP A 20 -10.01 -3.07 13.37
C TRP A 20 -10.48 -3.13 14.80
N TYR A 21 -9.99 -2.21 15.62
CA TYR A 21 -10.43 -2.08 17.01
C TYR A 21 -11.70 -1.24 17.12
N LEU A 22 -12.68 -1.71 17.89
CA LEU A 22 -13.90 -0.96 18.21
C LEU A 22 -13.58 0.26 19.07
N GLN A 23 -14.27 1.36 18.78
CA GLN A 23 -14.11 2.63 19.48
C GLN A 23 -15.44 3.05 20.10
N LEU A 24 -15.40 3.43 21.38
CA LEU A 24 -16.54 4.04 22.06
C LEU A 24 -16.66 5.51 21.67
N TYR A 25 -17.90 5.93 21.47
CA TYR A 25 -18.26 7.34 21.44
C TYR A 25 -18.18 7.90 22.87
N VAL A 26 -17.20 8.76 23.13
CA VAL A 26 -17.07 9.49 24.39
C VAL A 26 -17.37 10.97 24.12
N PRO A 27 -18.60 11.46 24.36
CA PRO A 27 -18.89 12.87 24.28
C PRO A 27 -18.10 13.60 25.38
N GLY A 28 -17.17 14.48 24.99
CA GLY A 28 -16.35 15.25 25.93
C GLY A 28 -14.86 15.31 25.58
N LEU A 29 -14.31 14.31 24.88
CA LEU A 29 -12.86 14.24 24.64
C LEU A 29 -12.36 15.40 23.75
N TYR A 30 -13.11 15.76 22.70
CA TYR A 30 -12.78 16.89 21.84
C TYR A 30 -12.92 18.24 22.55
N THR A 31 -13.99 18.42 23.34
CA THR A 31 -14.22 19.65 24.11
C THR A 31 -13.20 19.83 25.22
N ASP A 32 -12.79 18.76 25.90
CA ASP A 32 -11.77 18.83 26.96
C ASP A 32 -10.36 18.95 26.40
N LEU A 33 -10.04 18.32 25.26
CA LEU A 33 -8.76 18.54 24.56
C LEU A 33 -8.64 19.97 24.02
N GLN A 34 -9.71 20.52 23.41
CA GLN A 34 -9.73 21.93 23.01
C GLN A 34 -9.63 22.87 24.21
N ARG A 35 -10.35 22.58 25.32
CA ARG A 35 -10.24 23.37 26.55
C ARG A 35 -8.82 23.30 27.13
N ARG A 36 -8.18 22.13 27.13
CA ARG A 36 -6.78 21.96 27.55
C ARG A 36 -5.79 22.67 26.63
N ALA A 37 -5.98 22.61 25.32
CA ALA A 37 -5.15 23.32 24.35
C ALA A 37 -5.33 24.85 24.47
N GLN A 38 -6.55 25.32 24.70
CA GLN A 38 -6.84 26.73 24.98
C GLN A 38 -6.17 27.19 26.29
N VAL A 39 -6.24 26.40 27.36
CA VAL A 39 -5.57 26.70 28.64
C VAL A 39 -4.04 26.63 28.52
N ALA A 40 -3.51 25.71 27.71
CA ALA A 40 -2.08 25.64 27.41
C ALA A 40 -1.60 26.88 26.62
N ASN A 41 -2.36 27.33 25.61
CA ASN A 41 -2.05 28.53 24.84
C ASN A 41 -2.15 29.81 25.69
N VAL A 42 -3.08 29.88 26.64
CA VAL A 42 -3.17 30.99 27.61
C VAL A 42 -1.96 31.01 28.57
N ARG A 43 -1.40 29.84 28.92
CA ARG A 43 -0.17 29.76 29.72
C ARG A 43 1.10 30.12 28.93
N ILE A 44 1.12 29.86 27.62
CA ILE A 44 2.25 30.23 26.74
C ILE A 44 2.26 31.75 26.51
N ASN A 45 1.10 32.39 26.32
CA ASN A 45 1.02 33.84 26.13
C ASN A 45 1.43 34.67 27.37
N ASN A 46 1.42 34.09 28.57
CA ASN A 46 1.88 34.76 29.79
C ASN A 46 3.37 34.53 30.12
N MET A 47 4.09 33.67 29.37
CA MET A 47 5.54 33.51 29.49
C MET A 47 6.34 34.31 28.46
N GLN A 48 5.67 34.90 27.47
CA GLN A 48 6.32 35.62 26.36
C GLN A 48 6.37 37.14 26.56
N SER A 49 6.03 37.65 27.75
CA SER A 49 6.04 39.08 28.08
C SER A 49 7.12 39.48 29.11
N PHE A 50 8.22 38.72 29.19
CA PHE A 50 9.44 39.18 29.88
C PHE A 50 10.58 39.45 28.89
N ASP A 51 11.05 40.69 28.99
CA ASP A 51 12.22 41.35 28.41
C ASP A 51 12.36 41.56 26.89
N LYS A 52 12.02 42.79 26.50
CA LYS A 52 12.74 43.57 25.49
C LYS A 52 14.17 43.76 25.97
N ASP A 53 15.13 43.07 25.37
CA ASP A 53 16.42 43.64 24.91
C ASP A 53 17.39 42.53 24.51
N ALA A 54 17.43 42.19 23.23
CA ALA A 54 18.58 41.54 22.61
C ALA A 54 18.59 41.82 21.10
N LYS A 55 19.41 42.79 20.69
CA LYS A 55 19.76 43.11 19.30
C LYS A 55 20.70 42.04 18.74
N MET A 56 20.41 41.51 17.54
CA MET A 56 21.38 40.94 16.58
C MET A 56 20.75 41.09 15.18
N GLN A 57 21.05 42.19 14.47
CA GLN A 57 22.10 42.32 13.44
C GLN A 57 21.92 41.32 12.28
N LEU A 58 21.32 41.84 11.21
CA LEU A 58 21.20 41.24 9.88
C LEU A 58 22.09 42.08 8.96
N GLU A 59 23.21 41.53 8.48
CA GLU A 59 24.02 42.14 7.42
C GLU A 59 23.83 41.37 6.12
N GLU A 60 23.48 42.14 5.10
CA GLU A 60 23.28 41.79 3.70
C GLU A 60 24.56 42.18 2.94
N VAL A 61 25.15 41.26 2.15
CA VAL A 61 26.12 41.64 1.11
C VAL A 61 25.90 40.80 -0.16
N LEU A 62 25.45 41.49 -1.22
CA LEU A 62 25.52 41.08 -2.62
C LEU A 62 26.77 41.72 -3.26
N GLN A 63 27.52 40.96 -4.08
CA GLN A 63 27.91 41.27 -5.48
C GLN A 63 29.25 40.64 -5.89
N GLY A 64 29.25 40.05 -7.09
CA GLY A 64 30.45 39.76 -7.88
C GLY A 64 30.09 39.56 -9.36
N LYS A 65 30.54 40.48 -10.22
CA LYS A 65 30.44 40.44 -11.69
C LYS A 65 31.69 39.76 -12.27
N VAL A 66 31.55 38.94 -13.33
CA VAL A 66 32.62 38.76 -14.33
C VAL A 66 32.00 38.61 -15.73
N ALA A 67 32.67 39.18 -16.74
CA ALA A 67 32.21 39.35 -18.11
C ALA A 67 32.98 38.47 -19.11
N GLY A 68 32.26 37.96 -20.12
CA GLY A 68 32.73 37.76 -21.50
C GLY A 68 33.48 36.47 -21.84
N VAL A 69 32.80 35.54 -22.54
CA VAL A 69 33.35 34.70 -23.63
C VAL A 69 32.19 34.29 -24.55
N GLU A 70 32.29 34.59 -25.85
CA GLU A 70 31.44 34.06 -26.95
C GLU A 70 32.24 33.02 -27.76
N VAL A 71 31.66 31.86 -28.10
CA VAL A 71 31.98 31.06 -29.31
C VAL A 71 30.75 30.15 -29.64
N THR A 72 29.99 30.43 -30.71
CA THR A 72 29.89 29.75 -32.04
C THR A 72 29.53 28.25 -32.02
N GLY A 73 28.38 27.89 -32.61
CA GLY A 73 27.82 26.52 -32.59
C GLY A 73 28.16 25.65 -33.81
N TYR A 74 27.78 24.35 -33.76
CA TYR A 74 27.63 23.46 -34.93
C TYR A 74 26.78 22.20 -34.61
N ALA A 75 25.84 21.92 -35.54
CA ALA A 75 25.36 20.65 -36.10
C ALA A 75 25.04 19.40 -35.25
N THR A 76 23.79 18.96 -35.39
CA THR A 76 23.21 17.64 -35.06
C THR A 76 23.83 16.46 -35.84
N LYS A 77 24.15 15.34 -35.17
CA LYS A 77 24.20 14.00 -35.79
C LYS A 77 23.83 12.86 -34.82
N ALA A 78 22.80 12.11 -35.25
CA ALA A 78 22.47 10.69 -35.10
C ALA A 78 22.86 9.93 -33.82
N ASP A 79 21.78 9.56 -33.12
CA ASP A 79 21.60 8.55 -32.06
C ASP A 79 22.02 7.14 -32.52
N ASP A 80 23.01 6.55 -31.85
CA ASP A 80 23.35 5.12 -31.92
C ASP A 80 22.94 4.47 -30.58
N THR A 81 21.75 3.88 -30.55
CA THR A 81 21.25 3.09 -29.42
C THR A 81 21.94 1.72 -29.38
N ILE A 82 22.63 1.42 -28.27
CA ILE A 82 23.26 0.10 -28.03
C ILE A 82 22.30 -0.78 -27.22
N GLU A 83 22.15 -2.04 -27.65
CA GLU A 83 21.22 -3.01 -27.05
C GLU A 83 21.59 -3.43 -25.60
N PRO A 84 20.58 -3.61 -24.72
CA PRO A 84 20.76 -3.85 -23.26
C PRO A 84 21.40 -5.19 -22.88
N SER A 85 21.54 -6.13 -23.82
CA SER A 85 22.06 -7.49 -23.60
C SER A 85 23.57 -7.59 -23.31
N THR A 86 24.29 -6.47 -23.35
CA THR A 86 25.76 -6.47 -23.24
C THR A 86 26.27 -6.02 -21.86
N ILE A 87 25.43 -5.39 -21.03
CA ILE A 87 25.87 -4.73 -19.77
C ILE A 87 26.04 -5.71 -18.61
N GLN A 88 25.27 -6.80 -18.58
CA GLN A 88 25.31 -7.79 -17.48
C GLN A 88 26.69 -8.44 -17.29
N GLN A 89 27.55 -8.43 -18.31
CA GLN A 89 28.91 -8.98 -18.25
C GLN A 89 29.93 -8.06 -17.57
N PHE A 90 29.56 -6.82 -17.25
CA PHE A 90 30.46 -5.78 -16.72
C PHE A 90 30.03 -5.24 -15.35
N THR A 91 29.00 -5.80 -14.72
CA THR A 91 28.61 -5.37 -13.37
C THR A 91 29.20 -6.32 -12.33
N THR A 92 30.08 -5.81 -11.46
CA THR A 92 30.62 -6.57 -10.33
C THR A 92 29.99 -6.09 -9.03
N LEU A 93 29.37 -7.00 -8.28
CA LEU A 93 28.78 -6.71 -6.97
C LEU A 93 29.85 -6.91 -5.87
N ASN A 94 30.08 -5.88 -5.06
CA ASN A 94 30.98 -5.96 -3.92
C ASN A 94 30.20 -5.65 -2.62
N GLU A 95 29.92 -6.68 -1.84
CA GLU A 95 29.19 -6.59 -0.57
C GLU A 95 30.15 -6.32 0.61
N GLY A 96 30.08 -5.12 1.16
CA GLY A 96 30.69 -4.79 2.45
C GLY A 96 29.72 -5.00 3.62
N GLN A 97 30.24 -5.13 4.83
CA GLN A 97 29.46 -5.41 6.05
C GLN A 97 28.37 -4.35 6.39
N LEU A 98 28.39 -3.19 5.73
CA LEU A 98 27.42 -2.09 5.89
C LEU A 98 26.98 -1.44 4.56
N ASN A 99 27.63 -1.76 3.43
CA ASN A 99 27.43 -1.07 2.16
C ASN A 99 27.44 -2.08 1.00
N THR A 100 26.53 -1.91 0.04
CA THR A 100 26.53 -2.62 -1.25
C THR A 100 27.07 -1.69 -2.32
N ASN A 101 28.18 -2.05 -2.97
CA ASN A 101 28.75 -1.27 -4.07
C ASN A 101 28.51 -2.02 -5.40
N PHE A 102 27.95 -1.33 -6.39
CA PHE A 102 27.80 -1.83 -7.76
C PHE A 102 28.89 -1.17 -8.62
N GLU A 103 29.91 -1.95 -9.00
CA GLU A 103 30.93 -1.50 -9.94
C GLU A 103 30.42 -1.77 -11.36
N ILE A 104 30.11 -0.70 -12.10
CA ILE A 104 29.66 -0.76 -13.49
C ILE A 104 30.89 -0.54 -14.38
N ASP A 105 31.51 -1.62 -14.85
CA ASP A 105 32.71 -1.59 -15.71
C ASP A 105 32.36 -1.36 -17.20
N LEU A 106 31.34 -0.53 -17.48
CA LEU A 106 31.10 -0.03 -18.83
C LEU A 106 31.81 1.31 -19.00
N PRO A 107 32.77 1.46 -19.96
CA PRO A 107 33.26 2.78 -20.33
C PRO A 107 32.10 3.55 -20.99
N TYR A 108 31.53 4.50 -20.26
CA TYR A 108 30.45 5.35 -20.75
C TYR A 108 30.84 6.82 -20.57
N ASP A 109 30.75 7.59 -21.66
CA ASP A 109 30.98 9.03 -21.67
C ASP A 109 29.65 9.72 -21.31
N ILE A 110 29.58 10.35 -20.12
CA ILE A 110 28.46 11.22 -19.75
C ILE A 110 28.78 12.61 -20.29
N GLU A 111 28.08 13.03 -21.34
CA GLU A 111 28.24 14.37 -21.89
C GLU A 111 27.83 15.43 -20.85
N ALA A 112 28.59 16.53 -20.76
CA ALA A 112 28.26 17.66 -19.89
C ALA A 112 27.19 18.57 -20.52
N ASP A 113 26.14 17.96 -21.06
CA ASP A 113 25.02 18.61 -21.76
C ASP A 113 23.93 19.12 -20.81
N GLY A 114 23.96 18.67 -19.56
CA GLY A 114 22.95 18.99 -18.54
C GLY A 114 21.67 18.15 -18.68
N GLU A 115 21.67 17.11 -19.50
CA GLU A 115 20.57 16.17 -19.64
C GLU A 115 20.65 15.02 -18.64
N LEU A 116 19.50 14.41 -18.36
CA LEU A 116 19.40 13.25 -17.46
C LEU A 116 19.75 11.98 -18.22
N HIS A 117 20.86 11.34 -17.85
CA HIS A 117 21.30 10.06 -18.41
C HIS A 117 20.83 8.89 -17.53
N GLN A 118 20.13 7.91 -18.12
CA GLN A 118 19.69 6.69 -17.44
C GLN A 118 20.62 5.53 -17.79
N VAL A 119 21.21 4.88 -16.78
CA VAL A 119 22.10 3.71 -16.96
C VAL A 119 21.43 2.48 -16.36
N THR A 120 21.29 1.43 -17.16
CA THR A 120 20.81 0.12 -16.68
C THR A 120 21.95 -0.59 -15.94
N ILE A 121 21.75 -0.89 -14.66
CA ILE A 121 22.78 -1.51 -13.80
C ILE A 121 22.73 -3.05 -13.88
N LYS A 122 21.52 -3.60 -13.89
CA LYS A 122 21.24 -5.04 -13.85
C LYS A 122 19.92 -5.31 -14.56
N ASP A 123 19.89 -6.38 -15.34
CA ASP A 123 18.69 -6.92 -15.97
C ASP A 123 18.70 -8.43 -15.75
N GLU A 124 17.61 -8.98 -15.23
CA GLU A 124 17.54 -10.36 -14.75
C GLU A 124 16.14 -10.93 -14.97
N GLU A 125 16.08 -12.14 -15.56
CA GLU A 125 14.83 -12.86 -15.71
C GLU A 125 14.52 -13.65 -14.43
N ILE A 126 13.39 -13.32 -13.79
CA ILE A 126 12.96 -13.94 -12.55
C ILE A 126 11.63 -14.68 -12.72
N SER A 127 11.50 -15.82 -12.05
CA SER A 127 10.23 -16.54 -11.99
C SER A 127 9.27 -15.86 -11.02
N SER A 128 8.02 -15.67 -11.43
CA SER A 128 6.98 -15.11 -10.56
C SER A 128 5.68 -15.91 -10.65
N ILE A 129 4.94 -15.93 -9.54
CA ILE A 129 3.61 -16.55 -9.47
C ILE A 129 2.56 -15.45 -9.47
N LEU A 130 1.67 -15.49 -10.46
CA LEU A 130 0.54 -14.58 -10.53
C LEU A 130 -0.61 -15.07 -9.65
N LYS A 131 -1.08 -14.22 -8.74
CA LYS A 131 -2.25 -14.47 -7.89
C LYS A 131 -3.18 -13.29 -7.90
N ASN A 132 -4.45 -13.55 -7.59
CA ASN A 132 -5.42 -12.48 -7.39
C ASN A 132 -5.62 -12.25 -5.90
N TYR A 133 -5.81 -11.00 -5.51
CA TYR A 133 -5.97 -10.59 -4.12
C TYR A 133 -7.14 -9.63 -3.99
N ALA A 134 -7.96 -9.79 -2.96
CA ALA A 134 -9.09 -8.89 -2.73
C ALA A 134 -9.36 -8.67 -1.23
N VAL A 135 -9.68 -7.42 -0.87
CA VAL A 135 -10.07 -7.02 0.50
C VAL A 135 -11.38 -6.24 0.49
N PRO A 136 -12.55 -6.90 0.35
CA PRO A 136 -13.83 -6.24 0.03
C PRO A 136 -14.32 -5.22 1.06
N ARG A 137 -13.78 -5.26 2.28
CA ARG A 137 -14.02 -4.25 3.32
C ARG A 137 -13.33 -2.92 3.02
N LEU A 138 -12.15 -2.95 2.40
CA LEU A 138 -11.35 -1.77 2.06
C LEU A 138 -11.56 -1.33 0.62
N ASP A 139 -11.52 -2.26 -0.32
CA ASP A 139 -11.76 -2.03 -1.74
C ASP A 139 -12.52 -3.22 -2.35
N LYS A 140 -13.50 -2.93 -3.18
CA LYS A 140 -14.34 -3.95 -3.85
C LYS A 140 -13.68 -4.54 -5.09
N ASP A 141 -12.62 -3.91 -5.58
CA ASP A 141 -11.88 -4.42 -6.72
C ASP A 141 -10.90 -5.53 -6.28
N ALA A 142 -10.71 -6.51 -7.15
CA ALA A 142 -9.62 -7.48 -7.03
C ALA A 142 -8.35 -6.92 -7.69
N TYR A 143 -7.20 -7.41 -7.25
CA TYR A 143 -5.87 -6.99 -7.67
C TYR A 143 -5.09 -8.19 -8.21
N LEU A 144 -4.40 -8.01 -9.33
CA LEU A 144 -3.43 -8.96 -9.81
C LEU A 144 -2.10 -8.68 -9.12
N MET A 145 -1.52 -9.71 -8.51
CA MET A 145 -0.26 -9.65 -7.77
C MET A 145 0.73 -10.59 -8.43
N ALA A 146 1.98 -10.16 -8.55
CA ALA A 146 3.12 -11.03 -8.81
C ALA A 146 3.85 -11.31 -7.50
N GLU A 147 3.98 -12.59 -7.18
CA GLU A 147 4.79 -13.07 -6.05
C GLU A 147 6.14 -13.56 -6.58
N VAL A 148 7.21 -12.94 -6.10
CA VAL A 148 8.60 -13.34 -6.38
C VAL A 148 9.17 -13.92 -5.09
N ALA A 149 9.36 -15.24 -5.08
CA ALA A 149 10.02 -15.94 -3.98
C ALA A 149 11.53 -15.67 -4.01
N ASP A 150 12.19 -15.77 -2.85
CA ASP A 150 13.65 -15.65 -2.69
C ASP A 150 14.23 -14.34 -3.27
N TRP A 151 13.40 -13.31 -3.38
CA TRP A 151 13.74 -12.03 -4.01
C TRP A 151 14.91 -11.29 -3.34
N GLN A 152 15.27 -11.66 -2.11
CA GLN A 152 16.42 -11.12 -1.39
C GLN A 152 17.73 -11.42 -2.12
N THR A 153 17.82 -12.49 -2.91
CA THR A 153 19.01 -12.81 -3.72
C THR A 153 19.20 -11.87 -4.92
N LEU A 154 18.25 -10.97 -5.17
CA LEU A 154 18.31 -10.04 -6.29
C LEU A 154 19.08 -8.76 -5.94
N ASP A 155 19.36 -8.53 -4.65
CA ASP A 155 20.07 -7.36 -4.11
C ASP A 155 19.48 -6.02 -4.57
N LEU A 156 18.14 -5.96 -4.60
CA LEU A 156 17.42 -4.79 -5.07
C LEU A 156 17.61 -3.59 -4.13
N LEU A 157 17.90 -2.44 -4.73
CA LEU A 157 17.98 -1.17 -4.01
C LEU A 157 16.59 -0.73 -3.50
N PRO A 158 16.51 -0.06 -2.33
CA PRO A 158 15.28 0.57 -1.89
C PRO A 158 14.87 1.66 -2.88
N GLY A 159 13.62 1.66 -3.34
CA GLY A 159 13.16 2.67 -4.28
C GLY A 159 11.83 2.38 -4.97
N GLU A 160 11.41 3.31 -5.82
CA GLU A 160 10.23 3.13 -6.67
C GLU A 160 10.57 2.27 -7.90
N ALA A 161 9.84 1.18 -8.09
CA ALA A 161 9.88 0.34 -9.27
C ALA A 161 8.71 0.68 -10.21
N ASN A 162 9.02 1.00 -11.46
CA ASN A 162 8.02 1.13 -12.52
C ASN A 162 7.59 -0.26 -12.99
N ILE A 163 6.28 -0.49 -13.07
CA ILE A 163 5.70 -1.77 -13.50
C ILE A 163 5.14 -1.60 -14.92
N ILE A 164 5.65 -2.42 -15.84
CA ILE A 164 5.25 -2.47 -17.24
C ILE A 164 4.76 -3.89 -17.53
N MET A 165 3.58 -4.02 -18.11
CA MET A 165 2.98 -5.30 -18.51
C MET A 165 2.38 -5.15 -19.91
N ASP A 166 2.65 -6.10 -20.81
CA ASP A 166 2.23 -6.04 -22.22
C ASP A 166 2.58 -4.68 -22.87
N GLU A 167 3.84 -4.26 -22.73
CA GLU A 167 4.38 -2.96 -23.21
C GLU A 167 3.64 -1.72 -22.66
N THR A 168 2.79 -1.90 -21.66
CA THR A 168 1.96 -0.85 -21.09
C THR A 168 2.41 -0.56 -19.67
N TYR A 169 2.74 0.71 -19.39
CA TYR A 169 2.99 1.16 -18.03
C TYR A 169 1.70 1.11 -17.20
N ILE A 170 1.72 0.33 -16.12
CA ILE A 170 0.54 0.08 -15.27
C ILE A 170 0.66 0.70 -13.88
N GLY A 171 1.85 1.09 -13.42
CA GLY A 171 1.99 1.84 -12.19
C GLY A 171 3.39 1.77 -11.58
N LYS A 172 3.47 2.15 -10.31
CA LYS A 172 4.68 2.04 -9.49
C LYS A 172 4.44 1.18 -8.26
N SER A 173 5.48 0.51 -7.81
CA SER A 173 5.54 -0.17 -6.51
C SER A 173 6.76 0.32 -5.74
N LEU A 174 6.69 0.33 -4.42
CA LEU A 174 7.85 0.65 -3.57
C LEU A 174 8.53 -0.66 -3.20
N ILE A 175 9.81 -0.77 -3.52
CA ILE A 175 10.69 -1.86 -3.07
C ILE A 175 11.36 -1.41 -1.79
N ASP A 176 11.20 -2.21 -0.74
CA ASP A 176 11.83 -2.02 0.56
C ASP A 176 12.62 -3.28 0.94
N PRO A 177 13.96 -3.32 0.72
CA PRO A 177 14.84 -4.43 1.05
C PRO A 177 14.98 -4.69 2.55
N THR A 178 14.44 -3.84 3.42
CA THR A 178 14.48 -4.05 4.87
C THR A 178 13.37 -5.00 5.36
N THR A 179 12.43 -5.39 4.49
CA THR A 179 11.39 -6.34 4.86
C THR A 179 11.95 -7.74 5.09
N THR A 180 11.50 -8.37 6.17
CA THR A 180 11.85 -9.76 6.54
C THR A 180 11.01 -10.80 5.81
N ALA A 181 10.20 -10.39 4.85
CA ALA A 181 9.37 -11.29 4.07
C ALA A 181 10.19 -11.99 2.98
N ASP A 182 10.12 -13.32 2.94
CA ASP A 182 10.80 -14.17 1.94
C ASP A 182 10.19 -14.06 0.52
N THR A 183 9.09 -13.32 0.36
CA THR A 183 8.38 -13.16 -0.91
C THR A 183 8.02 -11.71 -1.15
N LEU A 184 8.51 -11.15 -2.26
CA LEU A 184 8.15 -9.82 -2.72
C LEU A 184 6.80 -9.88 -3.44
N ASN A 185 5.88 -9.04 -2.99
CA ASN A 185 4.54 -8.92 -3.57
C ASN A 185 4.43 -7.63 -4.37
N LEU A 186 4.34 -7.74 -5.69
CA LEU A 186 4.19 -6.60 -6.59
C LEU A 186 2.74 -6.50 -7.06
N SER A 187 2.09 -5.37 -6.81
CA SER A 187 0.75 -5.08 -7.34
C SER A 187 0.86 -4.71 -8.82
N LEU A 188 0.30 -5.55 -9.69
CA LEU A 188 0.19 -5.29 -11.13
C LEU A 188 -1.09 -4.50 -11.47
N GLY A 189 -1.83 -4.07 -10.45
CA GLY A 189 -3.05 -3.28 -10.58
C GLY A 189 -4.33 -4.10 -10.45
N ARG A 190 -5.46 -3.42 -10.62
CA ARG A 190 -6.81 -4.00 -10.47
C ARG A 190 -7.17 -4.92 -11.64
N ASP A 191 -7.77 -6.04 -11.29
CA ASP A 191 -8.35 -6.99 -12.22
C ASP A 191 -9.88 -6.94 -12.19
N LYS A 192 -10.44 -6.10 -13.06
CA LYS A 192 -11.90 -5.92 -13.18
C LYS A 192 -12.64 -7.17 -13.67
N ARG A 193 -11.92 -8.19 -14.17
CA ARG A 193 -12.56 -9.44 -14.63
C ARG A 193 -12.92 -10.34 -13.44
N ILE A 194 -12.40 -10.08 -12.25
CA ILE A 194 -12.81 -10.75 -11.02
C ILE A 194 -13.75 -9.82 -10.27
N ALA A 195 -15.04 -10.13 -10.29
CA ALA A 195 -16.04 -9.32 -9.61
C ALA A 195 -16.16 -9.77 -8.16
N VAL A 196 -15.98 -8.84 -7.22
CA VAL A 196 -16.10 -9.10 -5.78
C VAL A 196 -17.17 -8.20 -5.17
N LYS A 197 -18.01 -8.77 -4.30
CA LYS A 197 -19.09 -8.04 -3.63
C LYS A 197 -19.20 -8.47 -2.18
N ARG A 198 -19.17 -7.48 -1.28
CA ARG A 198 -19.45 -7.65 0.15
C ARG A 198 -20.83 -7.10 0.49
N THR A 199 -21.71 -7.94 1.02
CA THR A 199 -23.10 -7.56 1.35
C THR A 199 -23.45 -7.95 2.78
N LEU A 200 -24.08 -7.05 3.54
CA LEU A 200 -24.66 -7.40 4.83
C LEU A 200 -25.97 -8.17 4.61
N VAL A 201 -26.05 -9.39 5.12
CA VAL A 201 -27.26 -10.22 5.06
C VAL A 201 -28.19 -9.79 6.20
N LYS A 202 -29.19 -8.97 5.88
CA LYS A 202 -30.06 -8.34 6.89
C LYS A 202 -30.89 -9.35 7.67
N GLU A 203 -31.32 -10.43 7.02
CA GLU A 203 -32.13 -11.49 7.61
C GLU A 203 -31.37 -12.28 8.67
N MET A 204 -30.04 -12.35 8.53
CA MET A 204 -29.13 -13.02 9.46
C MET A 204 -28.38 -12.04 10.38
N SER A 205 -28.71 -10.75 10.30
CA SER A 205 -28.14 -9.72 11.15
C SER A 205 -29.23 -9.18 12.07
N SER A 206 -28.91 -8.94 13.34
CA SER A 206 -29.93 -8.49 14.30
C SER A 206 -29.32 -7.64 15.41
N ILE A 207 -30.16 -6.81 16.03
CA ILE A 207 -29.85 -6.13 17.29
C ILE A 207 -30.92 -6.53 18.30
N LYS A 208 -30.48 -7.01 19.47
CA LYS A 208 -31.35 -7.37 20.59
C LYS A 208 -30.81 -6.71 21.84
N THR A 209 -31.62 -5.90 22.49
CA THR A 209 -31.28 -5.29 23.79
C THR A 209 -32.03 -6.02 24.89
N SER A 210 -31.31 -6.46 25.92
CA SER A 210 -31.86 -7.14 27.09
C SER A 210 -31.21 -6.57 28.34
N GLY A 211 -32.03 -6.07 29.28
CA GLY A 211 -31.54 -5.46 30.51
C GLY A 211 -30.65 -4.25 30.25
N SER A 212 -29.37 -4.34 30.63
CA SER A 212 -28.33 -3.33 30.46
C SER A 212 -27.43 -3.54 29.23
N SER A 213 -27.61 -4.63 28.47
CA SER A 213 -26.72 -4.99 27.37
C SER A 213 -27.45 -5.07 26.02
N SER A 214 -26.75 -4.66 24.97
CA SER A 214 -27.12 -4.86 23.58
C SER A 214 -26.23 -5.94 22.96
N LYS A 215 -26.85 -6.89 22.28
CA LYS A 215 -26.21 -7.91 21.45
C LYS A 215 -26.52 -7.60 19.98
N GLN A 216 -25.49 -7.41 19.17
CA GLN A 216 -25.62 -7.16 17.75
C GLN A 216 -24.88 -8.22 16.94
N VAL A 217 -25.61 -8.90 16.05
CA VAL A 217 -25.08 -9.94 15.15
C VAL A 217 -24.93 -9.35 13.75
N PHE A 218 -23.78 -9.60 13.15
CA PHE A 218 -23.46 -9.23 11.78
C PHE A 218 -23.17 -10.47 10.97
N THR A 219 -23.84 -10.60 9.83
CA THR A 219 -23.56 -11.65 8.87
C THR A 219 -23.27 -11.01 7.51
N TYR A 220 -22.08 -11.28 6.97
CA TYR A 220 -21.68 -10.78 5.66
C TYR A 220 -21.61 -11.93 4.66
N GLU A 221 -22.08 -11.68 3.43
CA GLU A 221 -21.88 -12.54 2.27
C GLU A 221 -20.86 -11.88 1.33
N LEU A 222 -19.77 -12.59 1.07
CA LEU A 222 -18.78 -12.29 0.04
C LEU A 222 -19.13 -13.11 -1.20
N THR A 223 -19.49 -12.44 -2.29
CA THR A 223 -19.69 -13.08 -3.59
C THR A 223 -18.48 -12.75 -4.46
N VAL A 224 -17.83 -13.78 -4.98
CA VAL A 224 -16.73 -13.67 -5.94
C VAL A 224 -17.15 -14.34 -7.25
N LYS A 225 -16.79 -13.75 -8.39
CA LYS A 225 -17.07 -14.31 -9.70
C LYS A 225 -15.87 -14.13 -10.62
N ASN A 226 -15.44 -15.22 -11.23
CA ASN A 226 -14.43 -15.21 -12.26
C ASN A 226 -15.09 -14.95 -13.63
N ASN A 227 -14.87 -13.78 -14.23
CA ASN A 227 -15.32 -13.49 -15.61
C ASN A 227 -14.19 -13.66 -16.64
N LYS A 228 -13.07 -14.29 -16.26
CA LYS A 228 -12.01 -14.69 -17.20
C LYS A 228 -12.36 -16.01 -17.89
N LEU A 229 -11.60 -16.28 -18.95
CA LEU A 229 -11.61 -17.56 -19.67
C LEU A 229 -10.63 -18.59 -19.07
N THR A 230 -9.90 -18.22 -18.03
CA THR A 230 -8.89 -19.05 -17.36
C THR A 230 -9.26 -19.25 -15.89
N ASP A 231 -8.68 -20.29 -15.27
CA ASP A 231 -8.76 -20.49 -13.82
C ASP A 231 -8.15 -19.30 -13.07
N VAL A 232 -8.67 -19.04 -11.86
CA VAL A 232 -8.23 -17.97 -10.98
C VAL A 232 -7.99 -18.53 -9.59
N ASN A 233 -6.78 -18.34 -9.07
CA ASN A 233 -6.49 -18.49 -7.64
C ASN A 233 -6.62 -17.11 -6.97
N LEU A 234 -7.59 -16.98 -6.07
CA LEU A 234 -7.91 -15.74 -5.37
C LEU A 234 -7.63 -15.89 -3.87
N LEU A 235 -6.75 -15.03 -3.35
CA LEU A 235 -6.58 -14.81 -1.92
C LEU A 235 -7.56 -13.72 -1.47
N LEU A 236 -8.67 -14.15 -0.89
CA LEU A 236 -9.72 -13.27 -0.39
C LEU A 236 -9.48 -12.99 1.10
N LYS A 237 -9.46 -11.72 1.51
CA LYS A 237 -9.37 -11.32 2.91
C LYS A 237 -10.53 -10.42 3.32
N ASP A 238 -11.01 -10.60 4.55
CA ASP A 238 -11.91 -9.66 5.23
C ASP A 238 -11.54 -9.69 6.72
N GLN A 239 -12.31 -9.01 7.57
CA GLN A 239 -12.05 -9.05 9.01
C GLN A 239 -13.30 -8.82 9.84
N TYR A 240 -13.26 -9.35 11.06
CA TYR A 240 -14.17 -8.98 12.12
C TYR A 240 -13.45 -8.02 13.10
N PRO A 241 -14.20 -7.19 13.84
CA PRO A 241 -13.58 -6.22 14.73
C PRO A 241 -12.99 -6.89 15.97
N LEU A 242 -12.02 -6.24 16.59
CA LEU A 242 -11.47 -6.58 17.90
C LEU A 242 -11.92 -5.56 18.94
N SER A 243 -11.91 -5.95 20.22
CA SER A 243 -12.21 -5.04 21.32
C SER A 243 -11.03 -4.96 22.28
N SER A 244 -10.60 -3.74 22.57
CA SER A 244 -9.71 -3.41 23.68
C SER A 244 -10.47 -2.85 24.89
N ILE A 245 -11.81 -2.80 24.81
CA ILE A 245 -12.69 -2.19 25.80
C ILE A 245 -13.27 -3.30 26.67
N LYS A 246 -13.01 -3.26 27.99
CA LYS A 246 -13.40 -4.32 28.95
C LYS A 246 -14.89 -4.71 28.90
N GLU A 247 -15.77 -3.75 28.62
CA GLU A 247 -17.22 -3.96 28.60
C GLU A 247 -17.78 -4.33 27.22
N VAL A 248 -16.94 -4.37 26.19
CA VAL A 248 -17.32 -4.74 24.83
C VAL A 248 -16.69 -6.09 24.48
N GLU A 249 -17.54 -7.08 24.24
CA GLU A 249 -17.16 -8.44 23.86
C GLU A 249 -17.41 -8.62 22.36
N VAL A 250 -16.42 -9.13 21.63
CA VAL A 250 -16.57 -9.54 20.23
C VAL A 250 -16.33 -11.03 20.11
N LYS A 251 -17.23 -11.71 19.41
CA LYS A 251 -17.15 -13.14 19.14
C LYS A 251 -17.30 -13.39 17.64
N LEU A 252 -16.36 -14.11 17.05
CA LEU A 252 -16.54 -14.70 15.73
C LEU A 252 -17.49 -15.91 15.87
N ASP A 253 -18.65 -15.86 15.23
CA ASP A 253 -19.67 -16.91 15.33
C ASP A 253 -19.48 -17.96 14.22
N ASP A 254 -19.15 -17.52 13.01
CA ASP A 254 -18.84 -18.38 11.87
C ASP A 254 -17.76 -17.73 11.00
N ALA A 255 -16.74 -18.51 10.64
CA ALA A 255 -15.62 -18.08 9.81
C ALA A 255 -15.76 -18.48 8.33
N GLY A 256 -16.74 -19.31 7.97
CA GLY A 256 -16.92 -19.79 6.59
C GLY A 256 -15.68 -20.43 6.00
N ASP A 257 -15.03 -21.34 6.74
CA ASP A 257 -13.78 -22.02 6.38
C ASP A 257 -12.54 -21.12 6.23
N ALA A 258 -12.58 -19.89 6.76
CA ALA A 258 -11.42 -19.02 6.76
C ALA A 258 -10.28 -19.59 7.62
N MET A 259 -9.04 -19.34 7.18
CA MET A 259 -7.92 -19.26 8.12
C MET A 259 -8.08 -17.99 8.96
N VAL A 260 -8.23 -18.15 10.27
CA VAL A 260 -8.50 -17.06 11.21
C VAL A 260 -7.23 -16.64 11.93
N ASN A 261 -6.88 -15.36 11.84
CA ASN A 261 -5.90 -14.73 12.70
C ASN A 261 -6.62 -13.95 13.81
N ALA A 262 -6.73 -14.55 14.99
CA ALA A 262 -7.50 -13.98 16.10
C ALA A 262 -6.88 -12.72 16.72
N GLU A 263 -5.56 -12.54 16.58
CA GLU A 263 -4.84 -11.36 17.11
C GLU A 263 -5.11 -10.10 16.30
N THR A 264 -5.36 -10.26 15.00
CA THR A 264 -5.62 -9.15 14.06
C THR A 264 -7.09 -9.06 13.63
N GLY A 265 -7.87 -10.11 13.85
CA GLY A 265 -9.26 -10.23 13.40
C GLY A 265 -9.40 -10.58 11.91
N VAL A 266 -8.28 -10.87 11.23
CA VAL A 266 -8.24 -11.12 9.78
C VAL A 266 -8.73 -12.53 9.45
N LEU A 267 -9.60 -12.62 8.46
CA LEU A 267 -10.12 -13.85 7.88
C LEU A 267 -9.54 -14.00 6.47
N THR A 268 -8.93 -15.15 6.17
CA THR A 268 -8.32 -15.43 4.86
C THR A 268 -8.91 -16.68 4.23
N TRP A 269 -9.37 -16.57 2.98
CA TRP A 269 -9.83 -17.68 2.16
C TRP A 269 -8.95 -17.83 0.92
N LYS A 270 -8.55 -19.06 0.61
CA LYS A 270 -7.96 -19.43 -0.68
C LYS A 270 -9.09 -19.95 -1.57
N VAL A 271 -9.40 -19.22 -2.62
CA VAL A 271 -10.56 -19.49 -3.48
C VAL A 271 -10.09 -19.78 -4.89
N ASP A 272 -10.21 -21.04 -5.30
CA ASP A 272 -10.03 -21.43 -6.70
C ASP A 272 -11.34 -21.25 -7.46
N LEU A 273 -11.31 -20.60 -8.63
CA LEU A 273 -12.47 -20.33 -9.46
C LEU A 273 -12.19 -20.72 -10.90
N LYS A 274 -12.99 -21.63 -11.45
CA LYS A 274 -13.02 -21.96 -12.88
C LYS A 274 -13.57 -20.80 -13.72
N PRO A 275 -13.41 -20.80 -15.06
CA PRO A 275 -13.96 -19.77 -15.92
C PRO A 275 -15.47 -19.64 -15.75
N GLY A 276 -15.95 -18.42 -15.51
CA GLY A 276 -17.37 -18.13 -15.29
C GLY A 276 -17.90 -18.52 -13.90
N GLU A 277 -17.12 -19.21 -13.06
CA GLU A 277 -17.57 -19.70 -11.76
C GLU A 277 -17.84 -18.54 -10.79
N SER A 278 -18.87 -18.70 -9.95
CA SER A 278 -19.14 -17.82 -8.84
C SER A 278 -19.25 -18.61 -7.54
N LYS A 279 -18.57 -18.12 -6.50
CA LYS A 279 -18.63 -18.66 -5.14
C LYS A 279 -19.17 -17.62 -4.17
N LYS A 280 -19.91 -18.10 -3.19
CA LYS A 280 -20.43 -17.32 -2.08
C LYS A 280 -19.83 -17.84 -0.79
N ILE A 281 -19.26 -16.94 -0.02
CA ILE A 281 -18.65 -17.21 1.28
C ILE A 281 -19.38 -16.34 2.29
N ARG A 282 -19.68 -16.89 3.47
CA ARG A 282 -20.33 -16.15 4.54
C ARG A 282 -19.49 -16.24 5.80
N PHE A 283 -19.49 -15.15 6.56
CA PHE A 283 -18.95 -15.14 7.90
C PHE A 283 -19.85 -14.29 8.79
N SER A 284 -19.85 -14.58 10.09
CA SER A 284 -20.67 -13.87 11.06
C SER A 284 -19.95 -13.64 12.37
N TYR A 285 -20.25 -12.51 13.00
CA TYR A 285 -19.72 -12.16 14.32
C TYR A 285 -20.74 -11.41 15.15
N THR A 286 -20.62 -11.56 16.47
CA THR A 286 -21.44 -10.92 17.48
C THR A 286 -20.62 -9.87 18.22
N ILE A 287 -21.21 -8.70 18.43
CA ILE A 287 -20.72 -7.68 19.36
C ILE A 287 -21.71 -7.55 20.50
N ARG A 288 -21.25 -7.68 21.74
CA ARG A 288 -22.02 -7.41 22.95
C ARG A 288 -21.44 -6.19 23.65
N TYR A 289 -22.28 -5.23 24.00
CA TYR A 289 -21.86 -3.97 24.63
C TYR A 289 -22.96 -3.41 25.56
N PRO A 290 -22.64 -2.49 26.48
CA PRO A 290 -23.63 -1.83 27.32
C PRO A 290 -24.56 -0.94 26.49
N LYS A 291 -25.86 -0.94 26.78
CA LYS A 291 -26.87 -0.22 25.97
C LYS A 291 -26.71 1.31 25.98
N ASP A 292 -26.11 1.84 27.04
CA ASP A 292 -25.82 3.25 27.26
C ASP A 292 -24.58 3.73 26.50
N LYS A 293 -23.77 2.80 25.99
CA LYS A 293 -22.58 3.09 25.20
C LYS A 293 -22.88 3.00 23.70
N LYS A 294 -22.31 3.94 22.94
CA LYS A 294 -22.39 3.98 21.48
C LYS A 294 -21.03 3.65 20.89
N ILE A 295 -20.97 2.75 19.91
CA ILE A 295 -19.76 2.40 19.17
C ILE A 295 -19.78 3.18 17.84
N ILE A 296 -18.68 3.86 17.50
CA ILE A 296 -18.63 4.74 16.31
C ILE A 296 -18.31 3.99 15.01
N ASN A 297 -17.50 2.94 15.08
CA ASN A 297 -16.94 2.26 13.92
C ASN A 297 -17.36 0.79 13.89
N ILE A 298 -18.66 0.52 13.98
CA ILE A 298 -19.18 -0.86 14.10
C ILE A 298 -19.42 -1.56 12.74
N LYS A 299 -19.38 -0.83 11.62
CA LYS A 299 -19.57 -1.35 10.26
C LYS A 299 -18.57 -0.74 9.28
#